data_AF-A0A969X4X4-F1
#
_entry.id   AF-A0A969X4X4-F1
#
_cell.length_a   1.000
_cell.length_b   1.000
_cell.length_c   1.000
_cell.angle_alpha   90.00
_cell.angle_beta   90.00
_cell.angle_gamma   90.00
#
_symmetry.space_group_name_H-M   'P 1'
#
loop_
_entity.id
_entity.type
_entity.pdbx_description
1 polymer ?
#
loop_
_entity_poly.entity_id
_entity_poly.type
_entity_poly.pdbx_seq_one_letter_code
_entity_poly.pdbx_strand_id
1 'polypeptide(L)'
;IKEIARLVNGPISVEVVSLKADEMVDEARRLSSLAPNIVIKVPLTEEGVVAIHRLHKEKIKTNATLIFSLNQALIAARAGAAYVSPFIGRLDDIGQDGVVEARKMVEVFSHYSLDTEIIAASIRHPQHVQEVALAGVDIATVPFKVLKQMFKHPLTDLGIKKFLADWERIR
;
A
#
# COMPACT_ATOMS: atom_id res chain seq x y z
N ILE A 1 3.24 13.34 11.64
CA ILE A 1 2.29 12.26 12.05
C ILE A 1 0.98 12.85 12.57
N LYS A 2 0.96 13.55 13.71
CA LYS A 2 -0.28 14.10 14.31
C LYS A 2 -1.09 14.98 13.37
N GLU A 3 -0.43 15.81 12.55
CA GLU A 3 -1.12 16.65 11.57
C GLU A 3 -1.82 15.82 10.49
N ILE A 4 -1.13 14.83 9.89
CA ILE A 4 -1.72 13.91 8.91
C ILE A 4 -2.91 13.16 9.53
N ALA A 5 -2.78 12.70 10.78
CA ALA A 5 -3.85 12.00 11.50
C ALA A 5 -5.09 12.87 11.77
N ARG A 6 -4.97 14.20 11.77
CA ARG A 6 -6.13 15.10 11.85
C ARG A 6 -6.80 15.32 10.49
N LEU A 7 -6.04 15.18 9.41
CA LEU A 7 -6.52 15.43 8.05
C LEU A 7 -7.05 14.17 7.35
N VAL A 8 -6.57 12.99 7.76
CA VAL A 8 -6.86 11.71 7.12
C VAL A 8 -7.57 10.82 8.13
N ASN A 9 -8.81 10.44 7.82
CA ASN A 9 -9.61 9.51 8.65
C ASN A 9 -9.25 8.03 8.39
N GLY A 10 -8.61 7.73 7.25
CA GLY A 10 -8.18 6.38 6.88
C GLY A 10 -6.84 5.95 7.51
N PRO A 11 -6.38 4.71 7.23
CA PRO A 11 -5.13 4.18 7.76
C PRO A 11 -3.90 5.03 7.38
N ILE A 12 -2.99 5.25 8.34
CA ILE A 12 -1.73 5.96 8.14
C ILE A 12 -0.58 5.04 8.54
N SER A 13 0.17 4.54 7.56
CA SER A 13 1.36 3.73 7.81
C SER A 13 2.52 4.58 8.30
N VAL A 14 3.08 4.27 9.48
CA VAL A 14 4.26 4.94 10.07
C VAL A 14 5.32 3.89 10.39
N GLU A 15 6.56 4.13 9.95
CA GLU A 15 7.64 3.14 10.00
C GLU A 15 8.43 3.22 11.31
N VAL A 16 8.75 2.04 11.86
CA VAL A 16 9.75 1.89 12.93
C VAL A 16 11.16 2.03 12.36
N VAL A 17 12.13 2.42 13.19
CA VAL A 17 13.51 2.67 12.77
C VAL A 17 14.46 1.59 13.28
N SER A 18 14.21 1.03 14.48
CA SER A 18 15.03 -0.07 14.99
C SER A 18 14.93 -1.34 14.13
N LEU A 19 15.96 -2.19 14.24
CA LEU A 19 16.07 -3.48 13.57
C LEU A 19 15.91 -4.68 14.52
N LYS A 20 15.74 -4.46 15.83
CA LYS A 20 15.50 -5.52 16.83
C LYS A 20 14.04 -5.58 17.23
N ALA A 21 13.50 -6.78 17.42
CA ALA A 21 12.08 -6.99 17.64
C ALA A 21 11.56 -6.28 18.91
N ASP A 22 12.29 -6.35 20.02
CA ASP A 22 11.90 -5.68 21.28
C ASP A 22 11.79 -4.16 21.11
N GLU A 23 12.81 -3.57 20.48
CA GLU A 23 12.88 -2.12 20.24
C GLU A 23 11.81 -1.66 19.22
N MET A 24 11.57 -2.45 18.15
CA MET A 24 10.49 -2.20 17.20
C MET A 24 9.12 -2.22 17.89
N VAL A 25 8.86 -3.17 18.78
CA VAL A 25 7.59 -3.27 19.50
C VAL A 25 7.38 -2.06 20.42
N ASP A 26 8.43 -1.60 21.10
CA ASP A 26 8.35 -0.42 21.96
C ASP A 26 8.15 0.87 21.16
N GLU A 27 8.82 1.03 20.01
CA GLU A 27 8.55 2.11 19.06
C GLU A 27 7.11 2.07 18.55
N ALA A 28 6.65 0.89 18.13
CA ALA A 28 5.33 0.66 17.59
C ALA A 28 4.22 1.07 18.57
N ARG A 29 4.35 0.73 19.86
CA ARG A 29 3.40 1.14 20.92
C ARG A 29 3.36 2.65 21.11
N ARG A 30 4.52 3.32 21.09
CA ARG A 30 4.58 4.78 21.19
C ARG A 30 3.91 5.42 19.98
N LEU A 31 4.19 4.93 18.78
CA LEU A 31 3.65 5.46 17.54
C LEU A 31 2.13 5.23 17.44
N SER A 32 1.64 4.03 17.75
CA SER A 32 0.22 3.69 17.68
C SER A 32 -0.63 4.50 18.66
N SER A 33 -0.04 4.93 19.80
CA SER A 33 -0.72 5.80 20.76
C SER A 33 -1.02 7.22 20.25
N LEU A 34 -0.38 7.65 19.15
CA LEU A 34 -0.52 9.02 18.65
C LEU A 34 -1.87 9.30 17.97
N ALA A 35 -2.51 8.27 17.38
CA ALA A 35 -3.83 8.35 16.76
C ALA A 35 -4.39 6.95 16.45
N PRO A 36 -5.72 6.74 16.50
CA PRO A 36 -6.34 5.41 16.38
C PRO A 36 -6.21 4.78 14.98
N ASN A 37 -5.91 5.57 13.95
CA ASN A 37 -5.77 5.13 12.57
C ASN A 37 -4.31 4.88 12.14
N ILE A 38 -3.36 4.88 13.08
CA ILE A 38 -1.96 4.56 12.79
C ILE A 38 -1.79 3.04 12.58
N VAL A 39 -1.08 2.70 11.52
CA VAL A 39 -0.64 1.34 11.19
C VAL A 39 0.88 1.32 11.27
N ILE A 40 1.44 0.33 11.95
CA ILE A 40 2.89 0.27 12.15
C ILE A 40 3.54 -0.43 10.97
N LYS A 41 4.36 0.30 10.23
CA LYS A 41 5.08 -0.22 9.09
C LYS A 41 6.39 -0.85 9.56
N VAL A 42 6.58 -2.13 9.24
CA VAL A 42 7.69 -2.96 9.73
C VAL A 42 8.41 -3.57 8.53
N PRO A 43 9.74 -3.42 8.40
CA PRO A 43 10.49 -4.07 7.32
C PRO A 43 10.43 -5.58 7.46
N LEU A 44 10.35 -6.29 6.35
CA LEU A 44 10.35 -7.75 6.38
C LEU A 44 11.75 -8.31 6.64
N THR A 45 12.01 -8.61 7.91
CA THR A 45 13.20 -9.31 8.42
C THR A 45 12.75 -10.35 9.45
N GLU A 46 13.65 -11.23 9.91
CA GLU A 46 13.32 -12.19 10.98
C GLU A 46 12.82 -11.48 12.25
N GLU A 47 13.55 -10.46 12.70
CA GLU A 47 13.16 -9.59 13.83
C GLU A 47 11.84 -8.85 13.56
N GLY A 48 11.64 -8.37 12.32
CA GLY A 48 10.41 -7.72 11.91
C GLY A 48 9.20 -8.65 11.97
N VAL A 49 9.36 -9.91 11.58
CA VAL A 49 8.31 -10.95 11.66
C VAL A 49 7.96 -11.25 13.13
N VAL A 50 8.96 -11.34 14.02
CA VAL A 50 8.74 -11.48 15.46
C VAL A 50 7.97 -10.27 16.02
N ALA A 51 8.35 -9.06 15.62
CA ALA A 51 7.64 -7.83 16.02
C ALA A 51 6.19 -7.82 15.52
N ILE A 52 5.95 -8.17 14.24
CA ILE A 52 4.61 -8.26 13.65
C ILE A 52 3.72 -9.20 14.46
N HIS A 53 4.21 -10.41 14.80
CA HIS A 53 3.45 -11.39 15.58
C HIS A 53 3.09 -10.90 16.98
N ARG A 54 4.01 -10.20 17.65
CA ARG A 54 3.75 -9.63 18.98
C ARG A 54 2.71 -8.50 18.91
N LEU A 55 2.85 -7.60 17.94
CA LEU A 55 1.93 -6.50 17.73
C LEU A 55 0.53 -6.98 17.32
N HIS A 56 0.45 -8.05 16.52
CA HIS A 56 -0.82 -8.69 16.16
C HIS A 56 -1.58 -9.18 17.40
N LYS A 57 -0.90 -9.85 18.34
CA LYS A 57 -1.50 -10.27 19.62
C LYS A 57 -1.99 -9.11 20.47
N GLU A 58 -1.35 -7.95 20.34
CA GLU A 58 -1.73 -6.69 20.99
C GLU A 58 -2.83 -5.92 20.20
N LYS A 59 -3.31 -6.47 19.09
CA LYS A 59 -4.29 -5.85 18.18
C LYS A 59 -3.81 -4.52 17.57
N ILE A 60 -2.50 -4.33 17.48
CA ILE A 60 -1.88 -3.21 16.78
C ILE A 60 -1.70 -3.62 15.32
N LYS A 61 -2.37 -2.90 14.41
CA LYS A 61 -2.28 -3.17 12.97
C LYS A 61 -0.88 -2.89 12.45
N THR A 62 -0.35 -3.81 11.66
CA THR A 62 0.98 -3.71 11.04
C THR A 62 0.91 -3.78 9.51
N ASN A 63 1.85 -3.10 8.86
CA ASN A 63 2.08 -3.14 7.42
C ASN A 63 3.50 -3.65 7.16
N ALA A 64 3.65 -4.88 6.70
CA ALA A 64 4.94 -5.45 6.35
C ALA A 64 5.45 -4.83 5.03
N THR A 65 6.59 -4.14 5.07
CA THR A 65 7.18 -3.42 3.92
C THR A 65 8.45 -4.10 3.41
N LEU A 66 8.96 -3.63 2.26
CA LEU A 66 10.13 -4.21 1.57
C LEU A 66 9.90 -5.66 1.15
N ILE A 67 8.68 -5.95 0.67
CA ILE A 67 8.31 -7.24 0.11
C ILE A 67 8.60 -7.25 -1.38
N PHE A 68 9.27 -8.30 -1.84
CA PHE A 68 9.69 -8.48 -3.24
C PHE A 68 9.34 -9.88 -3.78
N SER A 69 8.75 -10.76 -2.97
CA SER A 69 8.32 -12.09 -3.40
C SER A 69 7.09 -12.60 -2.65
N LEU A 70 6.38 -13.56 -3.25
CA LEU A 70 5.25 -14.24 -2.62
C LEU A 70 5.62 -14.90 -1.27
N ASN A 71 6.78 -15.55 -1.18
CA ASN A 71 7.23 -16.20 0.06
C ASN A 71 7.31 -15.20 1.23
N GLN A 72 7.85 -14.03 0.94
CA GLN A 72 7.96 -12.92 1.87
C GLN A 72 6.57 -12.42 2.34
N ALA A 73 5.63 -12.26 1.40
CA ALA A 73 4.25 -11.88 1.72
C ALA A 73 3.53 -12.94 2.58
N LEU A 74 3.72 -14.23 2.28
CA LEU A 74 3.15 -15.33 3.05
C LEU A 74 3.65 -15.37 4.49
N ILE A 75 4.96 -15.19 4.70
CA ILE A 75 5.54 -15.16 6.05
C ILE A 75 4.93 -14.00 6.86
N ALA A 76 4.84 -12.80 6.27
CA ALA A 76 4.22 -11.65 6.93
C ALA A 76 2.74 -11.86 7.27
N ALA A 77 1.96 -12.38 6.32
CA ALA A 77 0.54 -12.66 6.52
C ALA A 77 0.34 -13.71 7.64
N ARG A 78 1.15 -14.78 7.64
CA ARG A 78 1.09 -15.81 8.70
C ARG A 78 1.55 -15.32 10.07
N ALA A 79 2.37 -14.28 10.12
CA ALA A 79 2.71 -13.60 11.36
C ALA A 79 1.59 -12.66 11.86
N GLY A 80 0.51 -12.47 11.10
CA GLY A 80 -0.62 -11.63 11.49
C GLY A 80 -0.51 -10.18 11.03
N ALA A 81 0.27 -9.90 9.97
CA ALA A 81 0.28 -8.58 9.36
C ALA A 81 -1.13 -8.21 8.86
N ALA A 82 -1.56 -6.97 9.14
CA ALA A 82 -2.82 -6.45 8.58
C ALA A 82 -2.65 -6.13 7.09
N TYR A 83 -1.45 -5.68 6.71
CA TYR A 83 -1.13 -5.36 5.32
C TYR A 83 0.25 -5.90 4.93
N VAL A 84 0.41 -6.22 3.64
CA VAL A 84 1.71 -6.47 3.00
C VAL A 84 1.93 -5.47 1.87
N SER A 85 3.13 -4.90 1.78
CA SER A 85 3.48 -3.90 0.76
C SER A 85 4.54 -4.42 -0.22
N PRO A 86 4.17 -5.10 -1.31
CA PRO A 86 5.09 -5.40 -2.41
C PRO A 86 5.54 -4.14 -3.16
N PHE A 87 6.83 -4.06 -3.52
CA PHE A 87 7.41 -2.88 -4.18
C PHE A 87 7.49 -3.08 -5.69
N ILE A 88 6.37 -2.81 -6.38
CA ILE A 88 6.17 -3.02 -7.83
C ILE A 88 7.30 -2.39 -8.64
N GLY A 89 7.43 -1.06 -8.56
CA GLY A 89 8.40 -0.33 -9.38
C GLY A 89 9.86 -0.72 -9.15
N ARG A 90 10.21 -1.23 -7.96
CA ARG A 90 11.60 -1.67 -7.70
C ARG A 90 11.88 -3.05 -8.29
N LEU A 91 10.86 -3.90 -8.46
CA LEU A 91 10.99 -5.14 -9.22
C LEU A 91 11.21 -4.81 -10.70
N ASP A 92 10.44 -3.85 -11.24
CA ASP A 92 10.59 -3.41 -12.63
C ASP A 92 11.99 -2.85 -12.91
N ASP A 93 12.54 -2.07 -11.95
CA ASP A 93 13.89 -1.48 -12.02
C ASP A 93 15.00 -2.56 -12.18
N ILE A 94 14.73 -3.83 -11.82
CA ILE A 94 15.67 -4.97 -11.95
C ILE A 94 15.24 -6.00 -13.01
N GLY A 95 14.27 -5.65 -13.87
CA GLY A 95 13.82 -6.50 -14.97
C GLY A 95 12.84 -7.61 -14.57
N GLN A 96 12.21 -7.52 -13.40
CA GLN A 96 11.13 -8.40 -12.97
C GLN A 96 9.80 -7.66 -13.05
N ASP A 97 8.75 -8.29 -13.59
CA ASP A 97 7.42 -7.68 -13.63
C ASP A 97 6.79 -7.68 -12.22
N GLY A 98 6.74 -6.50 -11.60
CA GLY A 98 6.20 -6.34 -10.26
C GLY A 98 4.70 -6.60 -10.15
N VAL A 99 3.93 -6.34 -11.22
CA VAL A 99 2.48 -6.58 -11.26
C VAL A 99 2.21 -8.08 -11.27
N VAL A 100 2.98 -8.84 -12.05
CA VAL A 100 2.90 -10.31 -12.08
C VAL A 100 3.17 -10.88 -10.69
N GLU A 101 4.15 -10.34 -9.96
CA GLU A 101 4.44 -10.80 -8.60
C GLU A 101 3.30 -10.47 -7.62
N ALA A 102 2.71 -9.28 -7.71
CA ALA A 102 1.53 -8.92 -6.91
C ALA A 102 0.30 -9.80 -7.23
N ARG A 103 0.09 -10.15 -8.51
CA ARG A 103 -1.00 -11.04 -8.92
C ARG A 103 -0.90 -12.42 -8.26
N LYS A 104 0.31 -12.99 -8.16
CA LYS A 104 0.54 -14.25 -7.45
C LYS A 104 0.13 -14.13 -5.97
N MET A 105 0.40 -12.98 -5.33
CA MET A 105 -0.02 -12.74 -3.95
C MET A 105 -1.54 -12.72 -3.82
N VAL A 106 -2.24 -12.01 -4.71
CA VAL A 106 -3.71 -11.96 -4.73
C VAL A 106 -4.31 -13.36 -4.86
N GLU A 107 -3.84 -14.15 -5.84
CA GLU A 107 -4.32 -15.51 -6.09
C GLU A 107 -4.16 -16.40 -4.85
N VAL A 108 -2.98 -16.37 -4.24
CA VAL A 108 -2.67 -17.22 -3.09
C VAL A 108 -3.39 -16.76 -1.82
N PHE A 109 -3.50 -15.44 -1.59
CA PHE A 109 -4.21 -14.89 -0.44
C PHE A 109 -5.71 -15.23 -0.53
N SER A 110 -6.29 -15.12 -1.72
CA SER A 110 -7.66 -15.57 -1.97
C SER A 110 -7.82 -17.08 -1.76
N HIS A 111 -6.89 -17.91 -2.26
CA HIS A 111 -6.95 -19.36 -2.13
C HIS A 111 -6.98 -19.82 -0.67
N TYR A 112 -6.16 -19.19 0.18
CA TYR A 112 -6.08 -19.51 1.60
C TYR A 112 -7.04 -18.69 2.47
N SER A 113 -7.87 -17.81 1.88
CA SER A 113 -8.75 -16.88 2.60
C SER A 113 -8.00 -16.10 3.69
N LEU A 114 -6.87 -15.50 3.32
CA LEU A 114 -6.08 -14.68 4.24
C LEU A 114 -6.71 -13.29 4.38
N ASP A 115 -6.89 -12.82 5.62
CA ASP A 115 -7.44 -11.49 5.92
C ASP A 115 -6.45 -10.34 5.67
N THR A 116 -5.17 -10.65 5.40
CA THR A 116 -4.14 -9.64 5.14
C THR A 116 -4.38 -8.98 3.79
N GLU A 117 -4.48 -7.64 3.77
CA GLU A 117 -4.67 -6.87 2.55
C GLU A 117 -3.33 -6.58 1.85
N ILE A 118 -3.32 -6.57 0.52
CA ILE A 118 -2.15 -6.28 -0.32
C ILE A 118 -2.15 -4.81 -0.71
N ILE A 119 -1.07 -4.10 -0.36
CA ILE A 119 -0.83 -2.71 -0.76
C ILE A 119 0.22 -2.68 -1.87
N ALA A 120 -0.19 -2.49 -3.12
CA ALA A 120 0.75 -2.20 -4.21
C ALA A 120 1.50 -0.89 -3.90
N ALA A 121 2.78 -1.03 -3.53
CA ALA A 121 3.68 0.05 -3.21
C ALA A 121 4.72 0.26 -4.31
N SER A 122 5.50 1.34 -4.18
CA SER A 122 6.48 1.73 -5.21
C SER A 122 5.85 1.93 -6.62
N ILE A 123 4.61 2.43 -6.67
CA ILE A 123 3.93 2.80 -7.92
C ILE A 123 4.68 3.95 -8.61
N ARG A 124 4.96 3.81 -9.91
CA ARG A 124 5.76 4.78 -10.69
C ARG A 124 4.94 5.60 -11.69
N HIS A 125 3.87 5.04 -12.24
CA HIS A 125 3.05 5.65 -13.29
C HIS A 125 1.61 5.13 -13.28
N PRO A 126 0.66 5.80 -14.00
CA PRO A 126 -0.75 5.42 -14.00
C PRO A 126 -1.01 3.97 -14.46
N GLN A 127 -0.18 3.46 -15.38
CA GLN A 127 -0.31 2.07 -15.86
C GLN A 127 -0.18 1.06 -14.71
N HIS A 128 0.73 1.24 -13.74
CA HIS A 128 0.80 0.34 -12.59
C HIS A 128 -0.51 0.35 -11.79
N VAL A 129 -1.14 1.52 -11.62
CA VAL A 129 -2.40 1.62 -10.86
C VAL A 129 -3.51 0.85 -11.56
N GLN A 130 -3.61 0.96 -12.88
CA GLN A 130 -4.57 0.20 -13.68
C GLN A 130 -4.30 -1.30 -13.58
N GLU A 131 -3.05 -1.71 -13.74
CA GLU A 131 -2.66 -3.12 -13.81
C GLU A 131 -2.80 -3.84 -12.46
N VAL A 132 -2.45 -3.20 -11.34
CA VAL A 132 -2.66 -3.79 -10.01
C VAL A 132 -4.15 -3.86 -9.65
N ALA A 133 -4.96 -2.89 -10.10
CA ALA A 133 -6.42 -2.96 -9.95
C ALA A 133 -7.01 -4.12 -10.75
N LEU A 134 -6.57 -4.33 -12.00
CA LEU A 134 -6.97 -5.49 -12.81
C LEU A 134 -6.47 -6.82 -12.22
N ALA A 135 -5.35 -6.81 -11.52
CA ALA A 135 -4.82 -7.98 -10.82
C ALA A 135 -5.57 -8.31 -9.51
N GLY A 136 -6.49 -7.45 -9.06
CA GLY A 136 -7.27 -7.66 -7.83
C GLY A 136 -6.54 -7.28 -6.55
N VAL A 137 -5.55 -6.39 -6.61
CA VAL A 137 -4.86 -5.88 -5.41
C VAL A 137 -5.79 -4.96 -4.62
N ASP A 138 -5.83 -5.13 -3.29
CA ASP A 138 -6.77 -4.43 -2.40
C ASP A 138 -6.55 -2.91 -2.36
N ILE A 139 -5.29 -2.48 -2.28
CA ILE A 139 -4.91 -1.08 -2.07
C ILE A 139 -3.72 -0.70 -2.97
N ALA A 140 -3.73 0.49 -3.54
CA ALA A 140 -2.55 1.09 -4.17
C ALA A 140 -2.12 2.36 -3.43
N THR A 141 -0.86 2.43 -2.98
CA THR A 141 -0.28 3.66 -2.44
C THR A 141 0.45 4.43 -3.54
N VAL A 142 -0.14 5.55 -3.96
CA VAL A 142 0.22 6.24 -5.21
C VAL A 142 0.87 7.59 -4.92
N PRO A 143 2.03 7.92 -5.51
CA PRO A 143 2.61 9.27 -5.41
C PRO A 143 1.66 10.33 -5.97
N PHE A 144 1.62 11.51 -5.34
CA PHE A 144 0.70 12.59 -5.72
C PHE A 144 0.78 13.00 -7.21
N LYS A 145 1.99 12.97 -7.79
CA LYS A 145 2.19 13.22 -9.22
C LYS A 145 1.43 12.23 -10.10
N VAL A 146 1.53 10.93 -9.79
CA VAL A 146 0.85 9.86 -10.52
C VAL A 146 -0.67 9.99 -10.34
N LEU A 147 -1.12 10.26 -9.12
CA LEU A 147 -2.54 10.51 -8.84
C LEU A 147 -3.10 11.65 -9.70
N LYS A 148 -2.37 12.77 -9.85
CA LYS A 148 -2.80 13.87 -10.73
C LYS A 148 -2.88 13.47 -12.20
N GLN A 149 -1.96 12.62 -12.66
CA GLN A 149 -1.95 12.14 -14.05
C GLN A 149 -3.18 11.29 -14.34
N MET A 150 -3.71 10.53 -13.37
CA MET A 150 -4.89 9.69 -13.54
C MET A 150 -6.17 10.47 -13.89
N PHE A 151 -6.25 11.77 -13.56
CA PHE A 151 -7.39 12.62 -13.93
C PHE A 151 -7.35 13.12 -15.38
N LYS A 152 -6.28 12.84 -16.14
CA LYS A 152 -6.04 13.45 -17.45
C LYS A 152 -6.35 12.48 -18.59
N HIS A 153 -7.18 12.94 -19.53
CA HIS A 153 -7.40 12.25 -20.79
C HIS A 153 -7.71 13.29 -21.90
N PRO A 154 -7.03 13.27 -23.06
CA PRO A 154 -7.16 14.32 -24.08
C PRO A 154 -8.59 14.43 -24.63
N LEU A 155 -9.32 13.32 -24.73
CA LEU A 155 -10.73 13.34 -25.15
C LEU A 155 -11.66 13.94 -24.09
N THR A 156 -11.30 13.90 -22.80
CA THR A 156 -12.07 14.59 -21.76
C THR A 156 -11.95 16.10 -21.94
N ASP A 157 -10.72 16.59 -22.14
CA ASP A 157 -10.47 18.01 -22.38
C ASP A 157 -11.18 18.51 -23.67
N LEU A 158 -11.13 17.72 -24.74
CA LEU A 158 -11.83 18.02 -25.99
C LEU A 158 -13.35 18.04 -25.80
N GLY A 159 -13.90 17.06 -25.07
CA GLY A 159 -15.33 16.99 -24.77
C GLY A 159 -15.83 18.20 -24.00
N ILE A 160 -15.12 18.59 -22.93
CA ILE A 160 -15.45 19.77 -22.12
C ILE A 160 -15.45 21.04 -22.98
N LYS A 161 -14.42 21.23 -23.82
CA LYS A 161 -14.37 22.40 -24.73
C LYS A 161 -15.55 22.44 -25.69
N LYS A 162 -15.92 21.29 -26.27
CA LYS A 162 -17.07 21.21 -27.17
C LYS A 162 -18.37 21.55 -26.44
N PHE A 163 -18.60 20.98 -25.26
CA PHE A 163 -19.79 21.25 -24.46
C PHE A 163 -19.94 22.73 -24.09
N LEU A 164 -18.85 23.40 -23.71
CA LEU A 164 -18.88 24.83 -23.42
C LEU A 164 -19.19 25.67 -24.66
N ALA A 165 -18.59 25.35 -25.81
CA ALA A 165 -18.85 26.06 -27.06
C ALA A 165 -20.30 25.87 -27.56
N ASP A 166 -20.86 24.67 -27.41
CA ASP A 166 -22.26 24.40 -27.76
C ASP A 166 -23.22 25.13 -26.81
N TRP A 167 -22.88 25.23 -25.51
CA TRP A 167 -23.67 25.99 -24.52
C TRP A 167 -23.69 27.50 -24.81
N GLU A 168 -22.55 28.08 -25.22
CA GLU A 168 -22.46 29.49 -25.60
C GLU A 168 -23.28 29.86 -26.84
N ARG A 169 -23.58 28.90 -27.72
CA ARG A 169 -24.38 29.12 -28.93
C ARG A 169 -25.88 29.19 -28.67
N ILE A 170 -26.34 28.58 -27.58
CA ILE A 170 -27.77 28.53 -27.21
C ILE A 170 -28.14 29.52 -26.10
N ARG A 171 -27.16 30.25 -25.57
CA ARG A 171 -27.33 31.34 -24.60
C ARG A 171 -27.44 32.68 -25.31
#